data_AF-A0A0F9B532-F1
#
_entry.id   AF-A0A0F9B532-F1
#
_cell.length_a   1.000
_cell.length_b   1.000
_cell.length_c   1.000
_cell.angle_alpha   90.00
_cell.angle_beta   90.00
_cell.angle_gamma   90.00
#
_symmetry.space_group_name_H-M   'P 1'
#
loop_
_entity.id
_entity.type
_entity.pdbx_description
1 polymer ?
#
loop_
_entity_poly.entity_id
_entity_poly.type
_entity_poly.pdbx_seq_one_letter_code
_entity_poly.pdbx_strand_id
1 'polypeptide(L)'
;LDDHTEATLTQAILKTWPMSGIRQPRHLVAVQVNNGAGFSYGRTIDAVVMDTWPSSGLYLYGLEIKTNKADLRRELQNPAKFNGWAGFIDFFSIIAPKGIVDLKLLPERWGLYLPTDAGTLRARRKPLMLHDDQARMKTMPRSIVAAFGRALVTRAFSADGQKAEYDRGFENGKLEHKIDLNVTRKKLETLEEVIANFEEISGVRINSYDHERIGEAVKMVLRGGLSKRIGYSRSIRDLGERMLVLADELDAFSDAFDKGS
;
A
#
# COMPACT_ATOMS: atom_id res chain seq x y z
N LEU A 1 11.26 -3.41 -36.19
CA LEU A 1 12.07 -3.80 -35.01
C LEU A 1 12.23 -2.51 -34.24
N ASP A 2 11.57 -2.38 -33.09
CA ASP A 2 11.79 -1.21 -32.25
C ASP A 2 13.29 -1.15 -31.92
N ASP A 3 13.96 -0.08 -32.32
CA ASP A 3 15.39 0.11 -32.08
C ASP A 3 15.60 0.34 -30.58
N HIS A 4 15.77 -0.76 -29.86
CA HIS A 4 16.12 -0.74 -28.45
C HIS A 4 17.53 -0.16 -28.27
N THR A 5 17.58 1.09 -27.83
CA THR A 5 18.82 1.75 -27.41
C THR A 5 19.13 1.43 -25.95
N GLU A 6 20.37 1.69 -25.52
CA GLU A 6 20.75 1.58 -24.11
C GLU A 6 19.81 2.38 -23.21
N ALA A 7 19.48 3.62 -23.60
CA ALA A 7 18.55 4.48 -22.85
C ALA A 7 17.17 3.80 -22.68
N THR A 8 16.60 3.22 -23.73
CA THR A 8 15.30 2.53 -23.64
C THR A 8 15.37 1.29 -22.73
N LEU A 9 16.49 0.56 -22.75
CA LEU A 9 16.70 -0.61 -21.90
C LEU A 9 16.95 -0.21 -20.45
N THR A 10 17.65 0.90 -20.20
CA THR A 10 17.77 1.51 -18.87
C THR A 10 16.39 1.85 -18.32
N GLN A 11 15.52 2.49 -19.11
CA GLN A 11 14.14 2.76 -18.66
C GLN A 11 13.36 1.47 -18.33
N ALA A 12 13.56 0.41 -19.12
CA ALA A 12 12.94 -0.87 -18.84
C ALA A 12 13.43 -1.50 -17.51
N ILE A 13 14.71 -1.34 -17.14
CA ILE A 13 15.22 -1.72 -15.81
C ILE A 13 14.46 -0.98 -14.72
N LEU A 14 14.38 0.35 -14.84
CA LEU A 14 13.76 1.20 -13.82
C LEU A 14 12.28 0.87 -13.62
N LYS A 15 11.58 0.51 -14.69
CA LYS A 15 10.17 0.10 -14.64
C LYS A 15 9.98 -1.30 -14.06
N THR A 16 10.95 -2.20 -14.28
CA THR A 16 10.89 -3.59 -13.78
C THR A 16 11.16 -3.67 -12.28
N TRP A 17 12.12 -2.87 -11.80
CA TRP A 17 12.45 -2.76 -10.38
C TRP A 17 12.22 -1.33 -9.91
N PRO A 18 10.95 -0.92 -9.75
CA PRO A 18 10.66 0.44 -9.34
C PRO A 18 11.10 0.65 -7.88
N MET A 19 11.61 1.86 -7.59
CA MET A 19 11.86 2.32 -6.22
C MET A 19 10.57 2.87 -5.60
N SER A 20 9.45 2.17 -5.81
CA SER A 20 8.12 2.53 -5.29
C SER A 20 7.71 1.60 -4.15
N GLY A 21 6.98 2.13 -3.17
CA GLY A 21 6.39 1.36 -2.08
C GLY A 21 5.63 2.27 -1.11
N ILE A 22 4.64 1.71 -0.38
CA ILE A 22 3.74 2.49 0.51
C ILE A 22 4.51 3.14 1.67
N ARG A 23 5.61 2.51 2.13
CA ARG A 23 6.45 3.03 3.22
C ARG A 23 7.93 3.04 2.87
N GLN A 24 8.41 1.98 2.25
CA GLN A 24 9.80 1.81 1.84
C GLN A 24 9.85 1.08 0.49
N PRO A 25 10.77 1.45 -0.41
CA PRO A 25 10.90 0.80 -1.71
C PRO A 25 11.43 -0.62 -1.53
N ARG A 26 10.88 -1.58 -2.30
CA ARG A 26 11.37 -2.98 -2.30
C ARG A 26 12.77 -3.11 -2.89
N HIS A 27 13.10 -2.26 -3.85
CA HIS A 27 14.38 -2.28 -4.53
C HIS A 27 15.02 -0.90 -4.49
N LEU A 28 16.34 -0.87 -4.34
CA LEU A 28 17.16 0.29 -4.72
C LEU A 28 17.77 -0.01 -6.09
N VAL A 29 17.68 0.95 -7.01
CA VAL A 29 18.21 0.76 -8.37
C VAL A 29 19.14 1.92 -8.72
N ALA A 30 20.42 1.61 -8.90
CA ALA A 30 21.42 2.56 -9.39
C ALA A 30 21.78 2.20 -10.83
N VAL A 31 22.05 3.21 -11.66
CA VAL A 31 22.50 3.05 -13.05
C VAL A 31 23.91 3.61 -13.20
N GLN A 32 24.67 3.06 -14.14
CA GLN A 32 26.07 3.45 -14.41
C GLN A 32 26.93 3.42 -13.14
N VAL A 33 27.01 2.25 -12.50
CA VAL A 33 27.65 2.07 -11.20
C VAL A 33 29.11 1.67 -11.38
N ASN A 34 30.02 2.46 -10.83
CA ASN A 34 31.46 2.16 -10.86
C ASN A 34 31.85 1.11 -9.82
N ASN A 35 32.82 0.25 -10.14
CA ASN A 35 33.37 -0.76 -9.21
C ASN A 35 34.40 -0.19 -8.22
N GLY A 36 34.42 1.13 -8.03
CA GLY A 36 35.36 1.87 -7.20
C GLY A 36 34.95 3.34 -7.08
N ALA A 37 35.53 4.05 -6.11
CA ALA A 37 35.24 5.45 -5.84
C ALA A 37 36.34 6.38 -6.39
N GLY A 38 35.98 7.63 -6.67
CA GLY A 38 36.90 8.63 -7.21
C GLY A 38 37.38 8.25 -8.61
N PHE A 39 38.68 8.40 -8.86
CA PHE A 39 39.32 8.00 -10.12
C PHE A 39 39.82 6.54 -10.13
N SER A 40 39.67 5.81 -9.02
CA SER A 40 40.22 4.47 -8.84
C SER A 40 39.27 3.34 -9.30
N TYR A 41 38.36 3.61 -10.23
CA TYR A 41 37.48 2.59 -10.80
C TYR A 41 38.04 2.07 -12.12
N GLY A 42 37.93 0.76 -12.36
CA GLY A 42 38.36 0.14 -13.61
C GLY A 42 37.20 -0.27 -14.50
N ARG A 43 35.98 -0.31 -13.96
CA ARG A 43 34.78 -0.80 -14.64
C ARG A 43 33.52 -0.11 -14.12
N THR A 44 32.54 -0.03 -15.00
CA THR A 44 31.18 0.42 -14.72
C THR A 44 30.23 -0.70 -15.14
N ILE A 45 29.21 -0.96 -14.33
CA ILE A 45 28.10 -1.85 -14.67
C ILE A 45 26.86 -0.98 -14.96
N ASP A 46 26.06 -1.37 -15.95
CA ASP A 46 24.96 -0.52 -16.40
C ASP A 46 23.89 -0.29 -15.34
N ALA A 47 23.58 -1.30 -14.53
CA ALA A 47 22.75 -1.12 -13.35
C ALA A 47 23.04 -2.13 -12.24
N VAL A 48 22.77 -1.70 -11.01
CA VAL A 48 22.75 -2.54 -9.81
C VAL A 48 21.40 -2.41 -9.14
N VAL A 49 20.77 -3.54 -8.84
CA VAL A 49 19.52 -3.62 -8.08
C VAL A 49 19.79 -4.29 -6.74
N MET A 50 19.37 -3.67 -5.64
CA MET A 50 19.44 -4.22 -4.29
C MET A 50 18.05 -4.51 -3.77
N ASP A 51 17.76 -5.75 -3.36
CA ASP A 51 16.57 -6.05 -2.56
C ASP A 51 16.78 -5.52 -1.13
N THR A 52 15.78 -4.80 -0.61
CA THR A 52 15.87 -4.14 0.71
C THR A 52 15.21 -4.94 1.84
N TRP A 53 14.62 -6.10 1.54
CA TRP A 53 13.89 -6.90 2.52
C TRP A 53 14.72 -8.07 3.05
N PRO A 54 14.94 -8.16 4.38
CA PRO A 54 15.70 -9.26 4.98
C PRO A 54 15.15 -10.65 4.64
N SER A 55 13.82 -10.79 4.58
CA SER A 55 13.16 -12.04 4.23
C SER A 55 13.43 -12.50 2.79
N SER A 56 13.83 -11.60 1.90
CA SER A 56 14.22 -11.89 0.52
C SER A 56 15.73 -12.06 0.35
N GLY A 57 16.51 -11.99 1.44
CA GLY A 57 17.95 -12.23 1.43
C GLY A 57 18.83 -11.01 1.11
N LEU A 58 18.27 -9.80 0.96
CA LEU A 58 19.04 -8.58 0.67
C LEU A 58 19.97 -8.70 -0.56
N TYR A 59 19.55 -9.43 -1.58
CA TYR A 59 20.40 -9.77 -2.71
C TYR A 59 20.71 -8.57 -3.62
N LEU A 60 21.91 -8.59 -4.17
CA LEU A 60 22.42 -7.67 -5.18
C LEU A 60 22.44 -8.31 -6.56
N TYR A 61 21.80 -7.63 -7.51
CA TYR A 61 21.74 -8.03 -8.91
C TYR A 61 22.56 -7.05 -9.73
N GLY A 62 23.58 -7.54 -10.43
CA GLY A 62 24.25 -6.79 -11.49
C GLY A 62 23.57 -6.99 -12.83
N LEU A 63 23.33 -5.91 -13.56
CA LEU A 63 22.65 -5.90 -14.84
C LEU A 63 23.51 -5.19 -15.87
N GLU A 64 23.74 -5.85 -17.00
CA GLU A 64 24.54 -5.32 -18.11
C GLU A 64 23.70 -5.29 -19.38
N ILE A 65 23.64 -4.14 -20.05
CA ILE A 65 22.90 -3.92 -21.28
C ILE A 65 23.78 -4.27 -22.48
N LYS A 66 23.23 -5.03 -23.44
CA LYS A 66 23.88 -5.30 -24.72
C LYS A 66 22.89 -5.13 -25.87
N THR A 67 23.22 -4.22 -26.78
CA THR A 67 22.45 -3.92 -28.00
C THR A 67 23.09 -4.55 -29.25
N ASN A 68 24.36 -4.97 -29.17
CA ASN A 68 25.13 -5.47 -30.31
C ASN A 68 25.66 -6.90 -30.08
N LYS A 69 25.35 -7.82 -31.01
CA LYS A 69 25.77 -9.23 -30.96
C LYS A 69 27.29 -9.42 -31.09
N ALA A 70 27.94 -8.63 -31.94
CA ALA A 70 29.38 -8.74 -32.17
C ALA A 70 30.16 -8.29 -30.93
N ASP A 71 29.71 -7.21 -30.29
CA ASP A 71 30.30 -6.72 -29.06
C ASP A 71 30.18 -7.76 -27.93
N LEU A 72 28.96 -8.26 -27.68
CA LEU A 72 28.72 -9.29 -26.68
C LEU A 72 29.59 -10.54 -26.91
N ARG A 73 29.71 -11.03 -28.15
CA ARG A 73 30.54 -12.20 -28.46
C ARG A 73 32.00 -11.96 -28.08
N ARG A 74 32.54 -10.77 -28.38
CA ARG A 74 33.91 -10.38 -28.01
C ARG A 74 34.08 -10.32 -26.49
N GLU A 75 33.06 -9.88 -25.76
CA GLU A 75 33.12 -9.83 -24.29
C GLU A 75 33.06 -11.20 -23.65
N LEU A 76 32.21 -12.10 -24.15
CA LEU A 76 32.11 -13.48 -23.65
C LEU A 76 33.42 -14.28 -23.86
N GLN A 77 34.25 -13.89 -24.82
CA GLN A 77 35.59 -14.44 -25.02
C GLN A 77 36.63 -13.92 -24.01
N ASN A 78 36.31 -12.89 -23.22
CA ASN A 78 37.21 -12.34 -22.21
C ASN A 78 36.56 -12.31 -20.81
N PRO A 79 36.60 -13.44 -20.08
CA PRO A 79 36.01 -13.57 -18.74
C PRO A 79 36.54 -12.54 -17.73
N ALA A 80 37.77 -12.03 -17.92
CA ALA A 80 38.36 -11.05 -17.02
C ALA A 80 37.58 -9.73 -16.97
N LYS A 81 36.78 -9.41 -18.00
CA LYS A 81 35.88 -8.24 -18.00
C LYS A 81 34.82 -8.32 -16.90
N PHE A 82 34.40 -9.53 -16.52
CA PHE A 82 33.35 -9.76 -15.52
C PHE A 82 33.87 -9.80 -14.07
N ASN A 83 35.16 -10.06 -13.88
CA ASN A 83 35.76 -10.32 -12.55
C ASN A 83 35.66 -9.13 -11.58
N GLY A 84 35.56 -7.90 -12.08
CA GLY A 84 35.55 -6.69 -11.24
C GLY A 84 34.32 -6.55 -10.33
N TRP A 85 33.22 -7.23 -10.67
CA TRP A 85 31.95 -7.20 -9.91
C TRP A 85 31.53 -8.56 -9.37
N ALA A 86 31.97 -9.65 -10.00
CA ALA A 86 31.52 -11.02 -9.69
C ALA A 86 31.63 -11.42 -8.21
N GLY A 87 32.56 -10.81 -7.46
CA GLY A 87 32.73 -11.06 -6.02
C GLY A 87 31.83 -10.24 -5.09
N PHE A 88 31.01 -9.33 -5.61
CA PHE A 88 30.23 -8.36 -4.84
C PHE A 88 28.73 -8.35 -5.20
N ILE A 89 28.32 -9.14 -6.20
CA ILE A 89 26.92 -9.29 -6.60
C ILE A 89 26.51 -10.75 -6.47
N ASP A 90 25.27 -10.99 -6.04
CA ASP A 90 24.70 -12.32 -5.86
C ASP A 90 24.26 -12.92 -7.20
N PHE A 91 23.73 -12.07 -8.08
CA PHE A 91 23.20 -12.46 -9.38
C PHE A 91 23.71 -11.54 -10.47
N PHE A 92 23.92 -12.08 -11.68
CA PHE A 92 24.23 -11.27 -12.85
C PHE A 92 23.38 -11.63 -14.04
N SER A 93 22.91 -10.63 -14.77
CA SER A 93 22.11 -10.85 -15.98
C SER A 93 22.48 -9.90 -17.10
N ILE A 94 22.43 -10.41 -18.33
CA ILE A 94 22.45 -9.60 -19.54
C ILE A 94 21.02 -9.13 -19.85
N ILE A 95 20.88 -7.88 -20.26
CA ILE A 95 19.66 -7.29 -20.79
C ILE A 95 19.90 -7.00 -22.26
N ALA A 96 19.14 -7.66 -23.13
CA ALA A 96 19.32 -7.49 -24.56
C ALA A 96 18.01 -7.67 -25.33
N PRO A 97 17.86 -7.02 -26.49
CA PRO A 97 16.80 -7.30 -27.42
C PRO A 97 16.81 -8.76 -27.90
N LYS A 98 15.66 -9.23 -28.38
CA LYS A 98 15.54 -10.58 -28.94
C LYS A 98 16.50 -10.75 -30.12
N GLY A 99 17.28 -11.83 -30.10
CA GLY A 99 18.20 -12.18 -31.20
C GLY A 99 19.64 -11.69 -31.03
N ILE A 100 19.92 -10.81 -30.05
CA ILE A 100 21.28 -10.34 -29.75
C ILE A 100 22.09 -11.41 -29.03
N VAL A 101 21.50 -12.06 -28.03
CA VAL A 101 22.16 -13.05 -27.17
C VAL A 101 21.82 -14.46 -27.63
N ASP A 102 22.84 -15.29 -27.85
CA ASP A 102 22.68 -16.75 -27.91
C ASP A 102 22.83 -17.31 -26.50
N LEU A 103 21.75 -17.88 -25.95
CA LEU A 103 21.71 -18.47 -24.61
C LEU A 103 22.78 -19.56 -24.41
N LYS A 104 23.18 -20.27 -25.47
CA LYS A 104 24.19 -21.33 -25.39
C LYS A 104 25.59 -20.79 -25.11
N LEU A 105 25.84 -19.51 -25.41
CA LEU A 105 27.13 -18.86 -25.21
C LEU A 105 27.22 -18.17 -23.84
N LEU A 106 26.10 -17.96 -23.15
CA LEU A 106 26.12 -17.34 -21.83
C LEU A 106 26.51 -18.35 -20.75
N PRO A 107 27.38 -17.96 -19.79
CA PRO A 107 27.67 -18.76 -18.61
C PRO A 107 26.40 -19.25 -17.92
N GLU A 108 26.40 -20.48 -17.40
CA GLU A 108 25.20 -21.15 -16.89
C GLU A 108 24.47 -20.34 -15.82
N ARG A 109 25.21 -19.72 -14.91
CA ARG A 109 24.65 -18.95 -13.78
C ARG A 109 24.09 -17.59 -14.18
N TRP A 110 24.40 -17.08 -15.37
CA TRP A 110 23.96 -15.75 -15.79
C TRP A 110 22.49 -15.74 -16.21
N GLY A 111 21.76 -14.69 -15.87
CA GLY A 111 20.42 -14.44 -16.38
C GLY A 111 20.43 -13.78 -17.75
N LEU A 112 19.28 -13.84 -18.42
CA LEU A 112 18.99 -13.10 -19.64
C LEU A 112 17.58 -12.51 -19.51
N TYR A 113 17.49 -11.18 -19.59
CA TYR A 113 16.24 -10.45 -19.65
C TYR A 113 16.05 -9.84 -21.03
N LEU A 114 14.80 -9.88 -21.51
CA LEU A 114 14.39 -9.28 -22.77
C LEU A 114 13.40 -8.14 -22.49
N PRO A 115 13.47 -7.02 -23.22
CA PRO A 115 12.42 -6.00 -23.16
C PRO A 115 11.08 -6.57 -23.62
N THR A 116 10.00 -6.05 -23.03
CA THR A 116 8.61 -6.33 -23.40
C THR A 116 7.99 -5.09 -24.03
N ASP A 117 6.90 -5.28 -24.76
CA ASP A 117 6.14 -4.18 -25.37
C ASP A 117 5.55 -3.22 -24.31
N ALA A 118 5.41 -3.68 -23.07
CA ALA A 118 5.00 -2.86 -21.94
C ALA A 118 6.13 -1.96 -21.39
N GLY A 119 7.33 -2.00 -21.99
CA GLY A 119 8.51 -1.26 -21.52
C GLY A 119 9.10 -1.80 -20.22
N THR A 120 8.85 -3.06 -19.88
CA THR A 120 9.46 -3.77 -18.75
C THR A 120 10.38 -4.88 -19.25
N LEU A 121 11.00 -5.63 -18.34
CA LEU A 121 11.86 -6.76 -18.66
C LEU A 121 11.22 -8.08 -18.26
N ARG A 122 11.37 -9.09 -19.11
CA ARG A 122 10.98 -10.47 -18.84
C ARG A 122 12.19 -11.39 -18.88
N ALA A 123 12.36 -12.19 -17.83
CA ALA A 123 13.42 -13.19 -17.78
C ALA A 123 13.19 -14.26 -18.86
N ARG A 124 14.11 -14.37 -19.83
CA ARG A 124 14.22 -15.53 -20.72
C ARG A 124 14.97 -16.67 -20.03
N ARG A 125 15.96 -16.34 -19.21
CA ARG A 125 16.63 -17.25 -18.25
C ARG A 125 16.81 -16.49 -16.95
N LYS A 126 16.35 -17.03 -15.83
CA LYS A 126 16.59 -16.43 -14.51
C LYS A 126 18.06 -16.64 -14.12
N PRO A 127 18.72 -15.65 -13.49
CA PRO A 127 20.08 -15.85 -12.98
C PRO A 127 20.07 -16.86 -11.83
N LEU A 128 21.19 -17.55 -11.65
CA LEU A 128 21.49 -18.36 -10.48
C LEU A 128 22.54 -17.65 -9.63
N MET A 129 22.59 -18.00 -8.34
CA MET A 129 23.56 -17.44 -7.40
C MET A 129 24.98 -17.62 -7.94
N LEU A 130 25.79 -16.56 -7.97
CA LEU A 130 27.14 -16.60 -8.54
C LEU A 130 28.16 -17.21 -7.59
N HIS A 131 27.92 -17.09 -6.29
CA HIS A 131 28.81 -17.54 -5.24
C HIS A 131 28.11 -18.49 -4.27
N ASP A 132 28.89 -19.25 -3.52
CA ASP A 132 28.36 -19.99 -2.37
C ASP A 132 28.12 -19.06 -1.17
N ASP A 133 27.52 -19.59 -0.11
CA ASP A 133 27.21 -18.83 1.09
C ASP A 133 28.46 -18.27 1.79
N GLN A 134 29.62 -18.94 1.66
CA GLN A 134 30.87 -18.47 2.26
C GLN A 134 31.44 -17.25 1.52
N ALA A 135 31.36 -17.23 0.19
CA ALA A 135 31.80 -16.08 -0.60
C ALA A 135 30.83 -14.88 -0.49
N ARG A 136 29.56 -15.10 -0.14
CA ARG A 136 28.58 -14.03 0.20
C ARG A 136 28.96 -13.25 1.46
N MET A 137 29.72 -13.86 2.37
CA MET A 137 30.18 -13.21 3.61
C MET A 137 31.37 -12.25 3.40
N LYS A 138 31.85 -12.07 2.16
CA LYS A 138 32.91 -11.11 1.88
C LYS A 138 32.41 -9.68 2.14
N THR A 139 33.13 -8.96 2.99
CA THR A 139 32.85 -7.55 3.26
C THR A 139 32.97 -6.74 1.96
N MET A 140 31.88 -6.05 1.59
CA MET A 140 31.91 -5.15 0.44
C MET A 140 32.87 -3.98 0.70
N PRO A 141 33.81 -3.68 -0.21
CA PRO A 141 34.69 -2.53 -0.10
C PRO A 141 33.88 -1.23 0.01
N ARG A 142 34.28 -0.35 0.94
CA ARG A 142 33.62 0.95 1.13
C ARG A 142 33.63 1.82 -0.13
N SER A 143 34.60 1.62 -1.02
CA SER A 143 34.66 2.30 -2.32
C SER A 143 33.49 1.91 -3.22
N ILE A 144 33.06 0.65 -3.22
CA ILE A 144 31.91 0.17 -3.98
C ILE A 144 30.62 0.70 -3.36
N VAL A 145 30.51 0.67 -2.03
CA VAL A 145 29.36 1.25 -1.31
C VAL A 145 29.21 2.74 -1.63
N ALA A 146 30.32 3.49 -1.63
CA ALA A 146 30.33 4.91 -1.97
C ALA A 146 29.98 5.16 -3.44
N ALA A 147 30.43 4.32 -4.38
CA ALA A 147 30.08 4.43 -5.79
C ALA A 147 28.59 4.15 -6.03
N PHE A 148 28.04 3.10 -5.42
CA PHE A 148 26.61 2.78 -5.46
C PHE A 148 25.76 3.91 -4.87
N GLY A 149 26.11 4.38 -3.67
CA GLY A 149 25.42 5.50 -3.03
C GLY A 149 25.45 6.78 -3.86
N ARG A 150 26.59 7.10 -4.49
CA ARG A 150 26.70 8.24 -5.40
C ARG A 150 25.81 8.08 -6.63
N ALA A 151 25.78 6.90 -7.25
CA ALA A 151 24.93 6.63 -8.40
C ALA A 151 23.44 6.77 -8.06
N LEU A 152 23.02 6.30 -6.88
CA LEU A 152 21.65 6.51 -6.38
C LEU A 152 21.32 8.01 -6.21
N VAL A 153 22.22 8.76 -5.57
CA VAL A 153 22.05 10.19 -5.32
C VAL A 153 22.01 10.99 -6.62
N THR A 154 22.96 10.75 -7.53
CA THR A 154 23.00 11.41 -8.84
C THR A 154 21.72 11.16 -9.62
N ARG A 155 21.18 9.93 -9.56
CA ARG A 155 19.90 9.62 -10.19
C ARG A 155 18.74 10.35 -9.51
N ALA A 156 18.66 10.34 -8.18
CA ALA A 156 17.56 10.99 -7.46
C ALA A 156 17.50 12.50 -7.73
N PHE A 157 18.66 13.14 -7.91
CA PHE A 157 18.76 14.57 -8.21
C PHE A 157 18.80 14.92 -9.70
N SER A 158 18.82 13.94 -10.62
CA SER A 158 18.75 14.24 -12.05
C SER A 158 17.37 14.78 -12.43
N ALA A 159 17.28 15.54 -13.52
CA ALA A 159 15.99 16.07 -13.99
C ALA A 159 14.98 14.95 -14.25
N ASP A 160 15.45 13.82 -14.79
CA ASP A 160 14.65 12.61 -15.00
C ASP A 160 14.22 11.97 -13.68
N GLY A 161 15.10 11.96 -12.67
CA GLY A 161 14.78 11.49 -11.33
C GLY A 161 13.71 12.33 -10.66
N GLN A 162 13.87 13.66 -10.67
CA GLN A 162 12.90 14.60 -10.11
C GLN A 162 11.55 14.53 -10.81
N LYS A 163 11.55 14.46 -12.14
CA LYS A 163 10.32 14.28 -12.92
C LYS A 163 9.63 12.95 -12.60
N ALA A 164 10.39 11.85 -12.51
CA ALA A 164 9.83 10.55 -12.17
C ALA A 164 9.23 10.52 -10.75
N GLU A 165 9.82 11.23 -9.79
CA GLU A 165 9.22 11.38 -8.45
C GLU A 165 7.97 12.26 -8.46
N TYR A 166 7.97 13.35 -9.23
CA TYR A 166 6.79 14.20 -9.40
C TYR A 166 5.61 13.43 -10.01
N ASP A 167 5.85 12.73 -11.12
CA ASP A 167 4.84 11.93 -11.81
C ASP A 167 4.31 10.82 -10.88
N ARG A 168 5.19 10.18 -10.10
CA ARG A 168 4.81 9.22 -9.05
C ARG A 168 3.93 9.84 -7.97
N GLY A 169 4.32 10.99 -7.43
CA GLY A 169 3.56 11.69 -6.39
C GLY A 169 2.16 12.05 -6.88
N PHE A 170 2.06 12.46 -8.14
CA PHE A 170 0.78 12.76 -8.78
C PHE A 170 -0.11 11.53 -8.97
N GLU A 171 0.44 10.40 -9.45
CA GLU A 171 -0.31 9.15 -9.59
C GLU A 171 -0.75 8.57 -8.24
N ASN A 172 0.14 8.58 -7.23
CA ASN A 172 -0.18 8.14 -5.89
C ASN A 172 -1.30 9.01 -5.28
N GLY A 173 -1.24 10.33 -5.44
CA GLY A 173 -2.30 11.24 -4.99
C GLY A 173 -3.64 10.94 -5.67
N LYS A 174 -3.65 10.61 -6.97
CA LYS A 174 -4.88 10.16 -7.65
C LYS A 174 -5.42 8.84 -7.11
N LEU A 175 -4.55 7.88 -6.80
CA LEU A 175 -4.95 6.58 -6.28
C LEU A 175 -5.50 6.70 -4.85
N GLU A 176 -4.81 7.44 -3.98
CA GLU A 176 -5.27 7.73 -2.61
C GLU A 176 -6.61 8.44 -2.63
N HIS A 177 -6.77 9.46 -3.47
CA HIS A 177 -8.04 10.18 -3.61
C HIS A 177 -9.17 9.26 -4.12
N LYS A 178 -8.88 8.32 -5.05
CA LYS A 178 -9.88 7.33 -5.48
C LYS A 178 -10.26 6.36 -4.36
N ILE A 179 -9.29 5.91 -3.57
CA ILE A 179 -9.54 5.02 -2.42
C ILE A 179 -10.40 5.75 -1.39
N ASP A 180 -10.06 6.99 -1.05
CA ASP A 180 -10.77 7.78 -0.06
C ASP A 180 -12.20 8.10 -0.50
N LEU A 181 -12.40 8.46 -1.77
CA LEU A 181 -13.75 8.61 -2.35
C LEU A 181 -14.55 7.33 -2.28
N ASN A 182 -13.95 6.17 -2.58
CA ASN A 182 -14.63 4.89 -2.52
C ASN A 182 -15.04 4.51 -1.09
N VAL A 183 -14.16 4.73 -0.11
CA VAL A 183 -14.46 4.49 1.31
C VAL A 183 -15.56 5.42 1.78
N THR A 184 -15.48 6.70 1.44
CA THR A 184 -16.47 7.71 1.81
C THR A 184 -17.83 7.41 1.20
N ARG A 185 -17.87 7.05 -0.08
CA ARG A 185 -19.10 6.62 -0.76
C ARG A 185 -19.74 5.41 -0.11
N LYS A 186 -18.96 4.35 0.19
CA LYS A 186 -19.50 3.17 0.88
C LYS A 186 -20.07 3.50 2.25
N LYS A 187 -19.40 4.39 3.00
CA LYS A 187 -19.91 4.86 4.30
C LYS A 187 -21.22 5.64 4.15
N LEU A 188 -21.33 6.47 3.12
CA LEU A 188 -22.56 7.20 2.81
C LEU A 188 -23.69 6.23 2.48
N GLU A 189 -23.46 5.28 1.57
CA GLU A 189 -24.44 4.25 1.20
C GLU A 189 -24.93 3.45 2.43
N THR A 190 -24.01 3.05 3.32
CA THR A 190 -24.38 2.35 4.56
C THR A 190 -25.18 3.24 5.51
N LEU A 191 -24.82 4.53 5.65
CA LEU A 191 -25.56 5.47 6.50
C LEU A 191 -26.97 5.73 5.94
N GLU A 192 -27.09 5.89 4.63
CA GLU A 192 -28.38 6.05 3.94
C GLU A 192 -29.27 4.81 4.15
N GLU A 193 -28.72 3.61 4.03
CA GLU A 193 -29.45 2.36 4.28
C GLU A 193 -29.92 2.23 5.74
N VAL A 194 -29.05 2.56 6.70
CA VAL A 194 -29.39 2.53 8.14
C VAL A 194 -30.45 3.57 8.48
N ILE A 195 -30.34 4.79 7.95
CA ILE A 195 -31.34 5.84 8.15
C ILE A 195 -32.66 5.42 7.53
N ALA A 196 -32.66 4.94 6.30
CA ALA A 196 -33.88 4.50 5.61
C ALA A 196 -34.60 3.39 6.38
N ASN A 197 -33.86 2.39 6.86
CA ASN A 197 -34.42 1.30 7.65
C ASN A 197 -34.97 1.81 9.01
N PHE A 198 -34.26 2.73 9.66
CA PHE A 198 -34.76 3.36 10.88
C PHE A 198 -36.05 4.15 10.64
N GLU A 199 -36.11 4.96 9.58
CA GLU A 199 -37.30 5.73 9.20
C GLU A 199 -38.50 4.83 8.89
N GLU A 200 -38.26 3.73 8.15
CA GLU A 200 -39.29 2.75 7.80
C GLU A 200 -39.88 2.06 9.04
N ILE A 201 -39.02 1.57 9.95
CA ILE A 201 -39.45 0.85 11.16
C ILE A 201 -40.13 1.80 12.16
N SER A 202 -39.60 3.01 12.32
CA SER A 202 -40.09 3.96 13.33
C SER A 202 -41.26 4.83 12.84
N GLY A 203 -41.49 4.89 11.53
CA GLY A 203 -42.50 5.75 10.90
C GLY A 203 -42.17 7.25 10.96
N VAL A 204 -40.93 7.62 11.31
CA VAL A 204 -40.48 9.01 11.34
C VAL A 204 -39.60 9.31 10.12
N ARG A 205 -39.46 10.59 9.78
CA ARG A 205 -38.45 11.05 8.81
C ARG A 205 -37.42 11.91 9.52
N ILE A 206 -36.16 11.50 9.46
CA ILE A 206 -35.01 12.24 9.95
C ILE A 206 -34.63 13.26 8.87
N ASN A 207 -34.90 14.52 9.16
CA ASN A 207 -34.47 15.65 8.35
C ASN A 207 -33.56 16.58 9.19
N SER A 208 -32.91 17.55 8.53
CA SER A 208 -31.98 18.49 9.19
C SER A 208 -32.63 19.44 10.20
N TYR A 209 -33.96 19.52 10.27
CA TYR A 209 -34.69 20.47 11.13
C TYR A 209 -35.29 19.80 12.37
N ASP A 210 -35.65 18.52 12.29
CA ASP A 210 -36.38 17.80 13.34
C ASP A 210 -35.58 16.64 13.98
N HIS A 211 -34.35 16.38 13.53
CA HIS A 211 -33.54 15.27 14.03
C HIS A 211 -33.31 15.31 15.55
N GLU A 212 -33.18 16.50 16.15
CA GLU A 212 -32.97 16.63 17.60
C GLU A 212 -34.19 16.17 18.39
N ARG A 213 -35.39 16.61 18.00
CA ARG A 213 -36.66 16.25 18.65
C ARG A 213 -36.94 14.74 18.55
N ILE A 214 -36.68 14.17 17.38
CA ILE A 214 -36.79 12.71 17.15
C ILE A 214 -35.80 11.97 18.06
N GLY A 215 -34.54 12.43 18.12
CA GLY A 215 -33.52 11.86 19.00
C GLY A 215 -33.90 11.92 20.49
N GLU A 216 -34.48 13.04 20.94
CA GLU A 216 -34.97 13.20 22.31
C GLU A 216 -36.12 12.24 22.64
N ALA A 217 -37.07 12.05 21.73
CA ALA A 217 -38.19 11.12 21.89
C ALA A 217 -37.69 9.67 22.02
N VAL A 218 -36.77 9.24 21.13
CA VAL A 218 -36.14 7.91 21.18
C VAL A 218 -35.39 7.71 22.49
N LYS A 219 -34.60 8.70 22.93
CA LYS A 219 -33.87 8.67 24.19
C LYS A 219 -34.81 8.56 25.40
N MET A 220 -35.96 9.23 25.37
CA MET A 220 -36.97 9.15 26.43
C MET A 220 -37.56 7.75 26.55
N VAL A 221 -37.89 7.12 25.42
CA VAL A 221 -38.46 5.76 25.37
C VAL A 221 -37.44 4.71 25.82
N LEU A 222 -36.22 4.75 25.27
CA LEU A 222 -35.15 3.80 25.61
C LEU A 222 -34.72 3.86 27.08
N ARG A 223 -34.86 5.02 27.75
CA ARG A 223 -34.59 5.17 29.19
C ARG A 223 -35.77 4.74 30.09
N GLY A 224 -36.78 4.07 29.55
CA GLY A 224 -37.94 3.58 30.29
C GLY A 224 -38.88 4.70 30.77
N GLY A 225 -38.79 5.89 30.17
CA GLY A 225 -39.58 7.06 30.57
C GLY A 225 -41.09 6.87 30.36
N LEU A 226 -41.49 6.08 29.35
CA LEU A 226 -42.90 5.78 29.06
C LEU A 226 -43.51 4.86 30.13
N SER A 227 -42.78 3.84 30.54
CA SER A 227 -43.17 2.90 31.61
C SER A 227 -43.32 3.60 32.96
N LYS A 228 -42.44 4.56 33.26
CA LYS A 228 -42.55 5.41 34.46
C LYS A 228 -43.83 6.26 34.44
N ARG A 229 -44.23 6.82 33.28
CA ARG A 229 -45.45 7.64 33.16
C ARG A 229 -46.74 6.81 33.15
N ILE A 230 -46.75 5.62 32.55
CA ILE A 230 -47.91 4.70 32.58
C ILE A 230 -48.08 4.09 33.98
N GLY A 231 -46.99 3.90 34.75
CA GLY A 231 -47.07 3.53 36.17
C GLY A 231 -47.86 4.55 37.01
N TYR A 232 -47.70 5.84 36.72
CA TYR A 232 -48.49 6.92 37.35
C TYR A 232 -49.98 6.87 36.98
N SER A 233 -50.37 6.40 35.78
CA SER A 233 -51.78 6.34 35.41
C SER A 233 -52.54 5.22 36.11
N ARG A 234 -51.88 4.09 36.42
CA ARG A 234 -52.46 3.05 37.30
C ARG A 234 -52.61 3.54 38.74
N SER A 235 -51.64 4.30 39.25
CA SER A 235 -51.74 4.84 40.61
C SER A 235 -52.85 5.89 40.74
N ILE A 236 -53.17 6.64 39.67
CA ILE A 236 -54.30 7.58 39.66
C ILE A 236 -55.65 6.85 39.72
N ARG A 237 -55.77 5.69 39.06
CA ARG A 237 -56.99 4.87 39.13
C ARG A 237 -57.16 4.24 40.51
N ASP A 238 -56.08 3.73 41.10
CA ASP A 238 -56.07 3.17 42.47
C ASP A 238 -56.37 4.25 43.53
N LEU A 239 -55.88 5.48 43.32
CA LEU A 239 -56.19 6.64 44.16
C LEU A 239 -57.67 7.05 44.05
N GLY A 240 -58.23 7.00 42.84
CA GLY A 240 -59.66 7.27 42.60
C GLY A 240 -60.57 6.25 43.29
N GLU A 241 -60.24 4.96 43.23
CA GLU A 241 -60.98 3.90 43.93
C GLU A 241 -60.92 4.06 45.45
N ARG A 242 -59.76 4.43 46.01
CA ARG A 242 -59.62 4.70 47.45
C ARG A 242 -60.37 5.94 47.92
N MET A 243 -60.43 6.99 47.09
CA MET A 243 -61.21 8.18 47.43
C MET A 243 -62.72 7.91 47.44
N LEU A 244 -63.21 7.01 46.59
CA LEU A 244 -64.62 6.60 46.60
C LEU A 244 -64.97 5.85 47.89
N VAL A 245 -64.12 4.90 48.31
CA VAL A 245 -64.33 4.17 49.58
C VAL A 245 -64.32 5.11 50.78
N LEU A 246 -63.40 6.06 50.82
CA LEU A 246 -63.35 7.09 51.87
C LEU A 246 -64.58 8.00 51.88
N ALA A 247 -65.16 8.31 50.71
CA ALA A 247 -66.39 9.09 50.63
C ALA A 247 -67.58 8.30 51.18
N ASP A 248 -67.71 7.02 50.81
CA ASP A 248 -68.77 6.13 51.34
C ASP A 248 -68.66 5.97 52.87
N GLU A 249 -67.45 5.86 53.40
CA GLU A 249 -67.20 5.80 54.84
C GLU A 249 -67.56 7.11 55.55
N LEU A 250 -67.31 8.27 54.91
CA LEU A 250 -67.66 9.58 55.45
C LEU A 250 -69.18 9.79 55.49
N ASP A 251 -69.88 9.38 54.44
CA ASP A 251 -71.34 9.43 54.36
C ASP A 251 -71.97 8.53 55.43
N ALA A 252 -71.44 7.32 55.63
CA ALA A 252 -71.88 6.42 56.70
C ALA A 252 -71.61 7.00 58.11
N PHE A 253 -70.52 7.74 58.28
CA PHE A 253 -70.21 8.43 59.54
C PHE A 253 -71.14 9.63 59.78
N SER A 254 -71.47 10.39 58.73
CA SER A 254 -72.44 11.49 58.78
C SER A 254 -73.83 10.97 59.17
N ASP A 255 -74.28 9.89 58.52
CA ASP A 255 -75.56 9.23 58.83
C ASP A 255 -75.63 8.68 60.26
N ALA A 256 -74.49 8.23 60.80
CA ALA A 256 -74.39 7.76 62.18
C ALA A 256 -74.38 8.92 63.19
N PHE A 257 -73.81 10.08 62.83
CA PHE A 257 -73.80 11.28 63.66
C PHE A 257 -75.19 11.94 63.73
N ASP A 258 -75.92 11.98 62.62
CA ASP A 258 -77.29 12.51 62.55
C ASP A 258 -78.32 11.62 63.29
N LYS A 259 -78.03 10.32 63.44
CA LYS A 259 -78.88 9.39 64.24
C LYS A 259 -78.51 9.33 65.72
N GLY A 260 -77.42 9.98 66.12
CA GLY A 260 -76.92 10.05 67.50
C GLY A 260 -77.04 11.42 68.18
N SER A 261 -77.65 12.40 67.49
CA SER A 261 -78.00 13.74 68.02
C SER A 261 -79.52 13.90 68.19
#